data_AF-A0A329TYZ0-F1
#
_entry.id   AF-A0A329TYZ0-F1
#
_cell.length_a   1.000
_cell.length_b   1.000
_cell.length_c   1.000
_cell.angle_alpha   90.00
_cell.angle_beta   90.00
_cell.angle_gamma   90.00
#
_symmetry.space_group_name_H-M   'P 1'
#
loop_
_entity.id
_entity.type
_entity.pdbx_description
1 polymer ?
#
loop_
_entity_poly.entity_id
_entity_poly.type
_entity_poly.pdbx_seq_one_letter_code
_entity_poly.pdbx_strand_id
1 'polypeptide(L)'
;MDSSFNLAVHALVCLSHSGRSLSSEALAENICTNPTRVRRVQAVLKKAGIVETREGLDGGYPGNAGAVRAWLWSRSMIRFHVAHFVSP
;
A
#
# COMPACT_ATOMS: atom_id res chain seq x y z
N MET A 1 -17.67 5.57 1.19
CA MET A 1 -16.79 4.46 1.63
C MET A 1 -15.84 4.15 0.50
N ASP A 2 -14.63 4.71 0.57
CA ASP A 2 -13.68 4.69 -0.54
C ASP A 2 -13.05 3.31 -0.73
N SER A 3 -13.50 2.57 -1.74
CA SER A 3 -12.96 1.26 -2.12
C SER A 3 -11.46 1.28 -2.43
N SER A 4 -10.88 2.46 -2.68
CA SER A 4 -9.45 2.67 -2.89
C SER A 4 -8.67 2.75 -1.57
N PHE A 5 -9.27 3.29 -0.51
CA PHE A 5 -8.66 3.31 0.82
C PHE A 5 -8.59 1.92 1.44
N ASN A 6 -9.69 1.15 1.38
CA ASN A 6 -9.69 -0.24 1.82
C ASN A 6 -8.64 -1.08 1.07
N LEU A 7 -8.50 -0.84 -0.24
CA LEU A 7 -7.46 -1.48 -1.05
C LEU A 7 -6.04 -1.10 -0.60
N ALA A 8 -5.82 0.15 -0.20
CA ALA A 8 -4.54 0.61 0.33
C ALA A 8 -4.15 -0.10 1.62
N VAL A 9 -5.09 -0.17 2.57
CA VAL A 9 -4.89 -0.85 3.84
C VAL A 9 -4.63 -2.34 3.61
N HIS A 10 -5.41 -3.00 2.74
CA HIS A 10 -5.18 -4.40 2.38
C HIS A 10 -3.80 -4.63 1.77
N ALA A 11 -3.36 -3.78 0.83
CA ALA A 11 -2.04 -3.90 0.23
C ALA A 11 -0.92 -3.75 1.27
N LEU A 12 -1.04 -2.77 2.18
CA LEU A 12 -0.10 -2.56 3.28
C LEU A 12 -0.04 -3.76 4.23
N VAL A 13 -1.19 -4.33 4.59
CA VAL A 13 -1.25 -5.51 5.47
C VAL A 13 -0.66 -6.73 4.78
N CYS A 14 -0.97 -6.98 3.50
CA CYS A 14 -0.39 -8.07 2.72
C CYS A 14 1.14 -7.95 2.62
N LEU A 15 1.67 -6.75 2.42
CA LEU A 15 3.12 -6.49 2.43
C LEU A 15 3.74 -6.74 3.80
N SER A 16 3.10 -6.25 4.86
CA SER A 16 3.57 -6.45 6.23
C SER A 16 3.53 -7.92 6.67
N HIS A 17 2.55 -8.68 6.19
CA HIS A 17 2.39 -10.10 6.53
C HIS A 17 3.35 -10.98 5.72
N SER A 18 3.57 -10.63 4.44
CA SER A 18 4.41 -11.45 3.56
C SER A 18 5.87 -11.42 3.96
N GLY A 19 6.37 -10.32 4.53
CA GLY A 19 7.78 -10.18 4.98
C GLY A 19 8.81 -10.20 3.85
N ARG A 20 8.36 -10.20 2.59
CA ARG A 20 9.15 -10.24 1.35
C ARG A 20 8.67 -9.14 0.41
N SER A 21 9.48 -8.80 -0.59
CA SER A 21 9.08 -7.88 -1.66
C SER A 21 7.99 -8.53 -2.51
N LEU A 22 6.83 -7.88 -2.63
CA LEU A 22 5.76 -8.33 -3.52
C LEU A 22 5.67 -7.45 -4.76
N SER A 23 5.36 -8.06 -5.91
CA SER A 23 5.01 -7.31 -7.12
C SER A 23 3.57 -6.80 -7.06
N SER A 24 3.24 -5.87 -7.95
CA SER A 24 1.86 -5.40 -8.10
C SER A 24 0.90 -6.51 -8.56
N GLU A 25 1.35 -7.51 -9.33
CA GLU A 25 0.52 -8.68 -9.67
C GLU A 25 0.25 -9.54 -8.44
N ALA A 26 1.27 -9.87 -7.65
CA ALA A 26 1.11 -10.71 -6.46
C ALA A 26 0.15 -10.07 -5.45
N LEU A 27 0.21 -8.75 -5.28
CA LEU A 27 -0.74 -8.01 -4.45
C LEU A 27 -2.16 -8.00 -5.04
N ALA A 28 -2.29 -7.91 -6.36
CA ALA A 28 -3.59 -7.94 -7.03
C ALA A 28 -4.26 -9.30 -6.91
N GLU A 29 -3.48 -10.38 -7.01
CA GLU A 29 -3.93 -11.76 -6.82
C GLU A 29 -4.35 -12.01 -5.38
N ASN A 30 -3.58 -11.55 -4.39
CA ASN A 30 -3.92 -11.71 -2.97
C ASN A 30 -5.19 -10.94 -2.56
N ILE A 31 -5.40 -9.76 -3.14
CA ILE A 31 -6.54 -8.88 -2.82
C ILE A 31 -7.73 -9.12 -3.76
N CYS A 32 -7.60 -10.06 -4.71
CA CYS A 32 -8.60 -10.35 -5.74
C CYS A 32 -9.08 -9.09 -6.48
N THR A 33 -8.15 -8.22 -6.91
CA THR A 33 -8.50 -6.96 -7.57
C THR A 33 -7.72 -6.72 -8.86
N ASN A 34 -8.08 -5.66 -9.59
CA ASN A 34 -7.39 -5.30 -10.82
C ASN A 34 -5.99 -4.73 -10.49
N PRO A 35 -4.91 -5.25 -11.11
CA PRO A 35 -3.55 -4.79 -10.84
C PRO A 35 -3.33 -3.31 -11.17
N THR A 36 -4.11 -2.73 -12.07
CA THR A 36 -4.11 -1.28 -12.34
C THR A 36 -4.57 -0.46 -11.12
N ARG A 37 -5.56 -0.96 -10.36
CA ARG A 37 -6.01 -0.31 -9.12
C ARG A 37 -4.94 -0.39 -8.04
N VAL A 38 -4.28 -1.55 -7.91
CA VAL A 38 -3.14 -1.73 -7.00
C VAL A 38 -2.05 -0.73 -7.32
N ARG A 39 -1.65 -0.59 -8.60
CA ARG A 39 -0.62 0.37 -9.02
C ARG A 39 -0.98 1.82 -8.67
N ARG A 40 -2.24 2.24 -8.88
CA ARG A 40 -2.71 3.57 -8.50
C ARG A 40 -2.57 3.83 -7.00
N VAL A 41 -3.04 2.89 -6.18
CA VAL A 41 -2.99 3.02 -4.73
C VAL A 41 -1.55 3.01 -4.22
N GLN A 42 -0.72 2.12 -4.76
CA GLN A 42 0.69 2.05 -4.38
C GLN A 42 1.48 3.29 -4.83
N ALA A 43 1.12 3.93 -5.95
CA ALA A 43 1.68 5.22 -6.32
C ALA A 43 1.34 6.33 -5.31
N VAL A 44 0.11 6.34 -4.77
CA VAL A 44 -0.29 7.27 -3.71
C VAL A 44 0.49 7.00 -2.42
N LEU A 45 0.64 5.73 -2.04
CA LEU A 45 1.42 5.31 -0.87
C LEU A 45 2.93 5.63 -1.00
N LYS A 46 3.48 5.48 -2.21
CA LYS A 46 4.87 5.88 -2.53
C LYS A 46 5.04 7.39 -2.42
N LYS A 47 4.13 8.17 -3.01
CA LYS A 47 4.16 9.65 -2.93
C LYS A 47 4.06 10.15 -1.49
N ALA A 48 3.39 9.39 -0.63
CA ALA A 48 3.27 9.66 0.80
C ALA A 48 4.50 9.28 1.63
N GLY A 49 5.49 8.59 1.04
CA GLY A 49 6.64 8.05 1.76
C GLY A 49 6.29 6.88 2.70
N ILE A 50 5.16 6.20 2.50
CA ILE A 50 4.73 5.08 3.34
C ILE A 50 5.34 3.76 2.87
N VAL A 51 5.51 3.61 1.56
CA VAL A 51 6.02 2.39 0.93
C VAL A 51 7.12 2.77 -0.03
N GLU A 52 8.26 2.09 0.07
CA GLU A 52 9.33 2.20 -0.91
C GLU A 52 9.07 1.24 -2.08
N THR A 53 9.68 1.50 -3.23
CA THR A 53 9.65 0.59 -4.37
C THR A 53 11.07 0.25 -4.74
N ARG A 54 11.39 -1.03 -4.82
CA ARG A 54 12.66 -1.49 -5.37
C ARG A 54 12.47 -1.89 -6.83
N GLU A 55 13.27 -1.34 -7.73
CA GLU A 55 13.27 -1.71 -9.15
C GLU A 55 14.31 -2.82 -9.40
N GLY A 56 13.98 -3.84 -10.20
CA GLY A 56 14.87 -4.98 -10.51
C GLY A 56 14.14 -6.33 -10.69
N LEU A 57 14.89 -7.41 -10.96
CA LEU A 57 14.39 -8.78 -11.12
C LEU A 57 13.73 -9.34 -9.84
N ASP A 58 14.27 -8.98 -8.67
CA ASP A 58 13.63 -9.13 -7.34
C ASP A 58 13.05 -7.79 -6.86
N GLY A 59 12.51 -7.01 -7.80
CA GLY A 59 11.89 -5.72 -7.56
C GLY A 59 10.47 -5.87 -7.04
N GLY A 60 9.96 -4.84 -6.38
CA GLY A 60 8.64 -4.83 -5.78
C GLY A 60 8.59 -3.91 -4.59
N TYR A 61 7.51 -4.04 -3.84
CA TYR A 61 7.29 -3.26 -2.63
C TYR A 61 7.86 -4.06 -1.46
N PRO A 62 9.00 -3.65 -0.86
CA PRO A 62 9.51 -4.31 0.34
C PRO A 62 8.45 -4.28 1.43
N GLY A 63 8.21 -5.45 2.04
CA GLY A 63 7.45 -5.56 3.27
C GLY A 63 8.22 -4.97 4.44
N ASN A 64 8.44 -3.65 4.47
CA ASN A 64 8.91 -2.96 5.67
C ASN A 64 7.76 -2.89 6.68
N ALA A 65 7.48 -4.05 7.29
CA ALA A 65 6.44 -4.23 8.28
C ALA A 65 6.57 -3.23 9.45
N GLY A 66 7.80 -2.79 9.77
CA GLY A 66 8.04 -1.81 10.83
C GLY A 66 7.44 -0.44 10.52
N ALA A 67 7.77 0.14 9.36
CA ALA A 67 7.26 1.44 8.94
C ALA A 67 5.74 1.42 8.72
N VAL A 68 5.24 0.35 8.10
CA VAL A 68 3.80 0.17 7.84
C VAL A 68 3.01 0.05 9.15
N ARG A 69 3.46 -0.78 10.11
CA ARG A 69 2.76 -0.93 11.40
C ARG A 69 2.80 0.36 12.22
N ALA A 70 3.94 1.05 12.25
CA ALA A 70 4.05 2.34 12.93
C ALA A 70 3.11 3.39 12.31
N TRP A 71 2.98 3.38 10.99
CA TRP A 71 2.06 4.27 10.29
C TRP A 71 0.58 3.93 10.54
N LEU A 72 0.22 2.64 10.50
CA LEU A 72 -1.15 2.16 10.74
C LEU A 72 -1.65 2.53 12.15
N TRP A 73 -0.75 2.51 13.14
CA TRP A 73 -1.06 2.85 14.54
C TRP A 73 -0.89 4.35 14.86
N SER A 74 -0.46 5.16 13.91
CA SER A 74 -0.32 6.60 14.09
C SER A 74 -1.61 7.34 13.74
N ARG A 75 -1.85 8.50 14.40
CA ARG A 75 -2.88 9.47 13.99
C ARG A 75 -2.70 9.94 12.53
N SER A 76 -1.54 9.70 11.93
CA SER A 76 -1.25 9.94 10.52
C SER A 76 -2.16 9.19 9.56
N MET A 77 -2.69 8.01 9.93
CA MET A 77 -3.60 7.24 9.06
C MET A 77 -4.88 8.03 8.72
N ILE A 78 -5.52 8.63 9.73
CA ILE A 78 -6.78 9.36 9.55
C ILE A 78 -6.53 10.63 8.72
N ARG A 79 -5.44 11.35 9.02
CA ARG A 79 -5.04 12.54 8.25
C ARG A 79 -4.73 12.21 6.80
N PHE A 80 -4.10 11.06 6.55
CA PHE A 80 -3.78 10.61 5.20
C PHE A 80 -5.01 10.20 4.40
N HIS A 81 -5.94 9.49 5.03
CA HIS A 81 -7.23 9.16 4.42
C HIS A 81 -7.94 10.44 3.97
N VAL A 82 -8.04 11.44 4.85
CA VAL A 82 -8.68 12.72 4.53
C VAL A 82 -7.93 13.49 3.44
N ALA A 83 -6.59 13.49 3.43
CA ALA A 83 -5.81 14.25 2.47
C ALA A 83 -5.73 13.63 1.06
N HIS A 84 -5.89 12.31 0.94
CA HIS A 84 -5.63 11.60 -0.33
C HIS A 84 -6.82 10.81 -0.87
N PHE A 85 -7.81 10.50 -0.03
CA PHE A 85 -8.95 9.68 -0.42
C PHE A 85 -10.30 10.35 -0.16
N VAL A 86 -10.34 11.44 0.61
CA VAL A 86 -11.53 12.31 0.73
C VAL A 86 -11.27 13.54 -0.13
N SER A 87 -11.86 13.57 -1.32
CA SER A 87 -11.97 14.83 -2.08
C SER A 87 -12.89 15.81 -1.35
N PRO A 88 -12.70 17.14 -1.47
CA PRO A 88 -13.72 18.12 -1.08
C PRO A 88 -14.98 17.99 -1.94
#